data_AF-A0A496XRK0-F1
#
_entry.id   AF-A0A496XRK0-F1
#
_cell.length_a   1.000
_cell.length_b   1.000
_cell.length_c   1.000
_cell.angle_alpha   90.00
_cell.angle_beta   90.00
_cell.angle_gamma   90.00
#
_symmetry.space_group_name_H-M   'P 1'
#
loop_
_entity.id
_entity.type
_entity.pdbx_description
1 polymer ?
#
loop_
_entity_poly.entity_id
_entity_poly.type
_entity_poly.pdbx_seq_one_letter_code
_entity_poly.pdbx_strand_id
1 'polypeptide(L)'
;MAQSIYWIEILLAIAVVTLMARVGYLTFKMHEQHLEAKKESMQEEYEHALENFIQHPHDHKAKEDAYKKGDAYFKLKIPDYFEYPLPDFDTHIDYIDNRKVRKELVQKDIDKKMHEGHHKMAA
;
A
#
# COMPACT_ATOMS: atom_id res chain seq x y z
N MET A 1 -15.98 -42.89 -36.28
CA MET A 1 -14.61 -42.37 -36.05
C MET A 1 -14.55 -40.85 -35.88
N ALA A 2 -15.34 -40.04 -36.60
CA ALA A 2 -15.32 -38.57 -36.44
C ALA A 2 -15.86 -38.07 -35.08
N GLN A 3 -16.86 -38.75 -34.50
CA GLN A 3 -17.53 -38.30 -33.27
C GLN A 3 -16.67 -38.46 -32.01
N SER A 4 -15.79 -39.47 -31.96
CA SER A 4 -14.86 -39.67 -30.84
C SER A 4 -13.73 -38.65 -30.80
N ILE A 5 -13.32 -38.13 -31.96
CA ILE A 5 -12.26 -37.10 -32.07
C ILE A 5 -12.80 -35.77 -31.50
N TYR A 6 -14.04 -35.40 -31.82
CA TYR A 6 -14.69 -34.21 -31.29
C TYR A 6 -14.75 -34.17 -29.76
N TRP A 7 -15.09 -35.29 -29.11
CA TRP A 7 -15.12 -35.37 -27.65
C TRP A 7 -13.73 -35.23 -27.02
N ILE A 8 -12.69 -35.74 -27.68
CA ILE A 8 -11.30 -35.59 -27.22
C ILE A 8 -10.88 -34.12 -27.27
N GLU A 9 -11.20 -33.40 -28.36
CA GLU A 9 -10.89 -31.97 -28.49
C GLU A 9 -11.60 -31.12 -27.43
N ILE A 10 -12.87 -31.42 -27.13
CA ILE A 10 -13.64 -30.74 -26.08
C ILE A 10 -13.00 -30.97 -24.70
N LEU A 11 -12.64 -32.21 -24.37
CA LEU A 11 -11.99 -32.52 -23.10
C LEU A 11 -10.64 -31.82 -22.95
N LEU A 12 -9.87 -31.73 -24.04
CA LEU A 12 -8.57 -31.06 -24.06
C LEU A 12 -8.73 -29.55 -23.86
N ALA A 13 -9.73 -28.92 -24.51
CA ALA A 13 -10.05 -27.51 -24.32
C ALA A 13 -10.46 -27.19 -22.87
N ILE A 14 -11.32 -28.03 -22.26
CA ILE A 14 -11.73 -27.86 -20.85
C ILE A 14 -10.52 -27.97 -19.92
N ALA A 15 -9.62 -28.93 -20.16
CA ALA A 15 -8.40 -29.11 -19.36
C ALA A 15 -7.50 -27.87 -19.43
N VAL A 16 -7.30 -27.30 -20.62
CA VAL A 16 -6.50 -26.09 -20.83
C VAL A 16 -7.12 -24.88 -20.12
N VAL A 17 -8.42 -24.65 -20.26
CA VAL A 17 -9.11 -23.53 -19.59
C VAL A 17 -9.02 -23.65 -18.07
N THR A 18 -9.23 -24.86 -17.54
CA THR A 18 -9.17 -25.12 -16.10
C THR A 18 -7.75 -24.90 -15.56
N LEU A 19 -6.73 -25.32 -16.32
CA LEU A 19 -5.33 -25.10 -15.97
C LEU A 19 -4.98 -23.60 -15.96
N MET A 20 -5.38 -22.86 -16.99
CA MET A 20 -5.16 -21.42 -17.09
C MET A 20 -5.84 -20.66 -15.94
N ALA A 21 -7.07 -21.03 -15.58
CA ALA A 21 -7.79 -20.44 -14.45
C ALA A 21 -7.06 -20.71 -13.12
N ARG A 22 -6.55 -21.93 -12.90
CA ARG A 22 -5.77 -22.25 -11.70
C ARG A 22 -4.46 -21.49 -11.62
N VAL A 23 -3.73 -21.41 -12.74
CA VAL A 23 -2.47 -20.65 -12.80
C VAL A 23 -2.78 -19.20 -12.49
N GLY A 24 -3.73 -18.57 -13.18
CA GLY A 24 -4.13 -17.18 -12.94
C GLY A 24 -4.52 -16.90 -11.48
N TYR A 25 -5.31 -17.80 -10.86
CA TYR A 25 -5.68 -17.68 -9.45
C TYR A 25 -4.46 -17.78 -8.51
N LEU A 26 -3.54 -18.71 -8.76
CA LEU A 26 -2.31 -18.84 -7.97
C LEU A 26 -1.42 -17.60 -8.10
N THR A 27 -1.25 -17.06 -9.32
CA THR A 27 -0.47 -15.84 -9.53
C THR A 27 -1.09 -14.65 -8.83
N PHE A 28 -2.43 -14.52 -8.88
CA PHE A 28 -3.17 -13.49 -8.17
C PHE A 28 -2.96 -13.60 -6.66
N LYS A 29 -3.11 -14.80 -6.09
CA LYS A 29 -2.93 -15.01 -4.65
C LYS A 29 -1.49 -14.75 -4.19
N MET A 30 -0.48 -15.16 -4.97
CA MET A 30 0.92 -14.83 -4.66
C MET A 30 1.15 -13.32 -4.71
N HIS A 31 0.55 -12.61 -5.67
CA HIS A 31 0.66 -11.17 -5.76
C HIS A 31 0.06 -10.45 -4.54
N GLU A 32 -1.11 -10.88 -4.07
CA GLU A 32 -1.71 -10.35 -2.85
C GLU A 32 -0.81 -10.59 -1.64
N GLN A 33 -0.27 -11.80 -1.47
CA GLN A 33 0.66 -12.12 -0.38
C GLN A 33 1.93 -11.26 -0.44
N HIS A 34 2.49 -11.04 -1.64
CA HIS A 34 3.64 -10.15 -1.80
C HIS A 34 3.32 -8.70 -1.48
N LEU A 35 2.12 -8.22 -1.80
CA LEU A 35 1.68 -6.87 -1.44
C LEU A 35 1.48 -6.73 0.08
N GLU A 36 0.90 -7.72 0.74
CA GLU A 36 0.75 -7.76 2.19
C GLU A 36 2.12 -7.76 2.89
N ALA A 37 3.02 -8.67 2.52
CA ALA A 37 4.37 -8.73 3.09
C ALA A 37 5.15 -7.43 2.88
N LYS A 38 4.98 -6.78 1.71
CA LYS A 38 5.60 -5.48 1.44
C LYS A 38 5.00 -4.36 2.29
N LYS A 39 3.69 -4.38 2.54
CA LYS A 39 3.02 -3.42 3.43
C LYS A 39 3.51 -3.57 4.87
N GLU A 40 3.62 -4.80 5.37
CA GLU A 40 4.12 -5.11 6.71
C GLU A 40 5.58 -4.67 6.86
N SER A 41 6.46 -5.06 5.94
CA SER A 41 7.87 -4.66 5.96
C SER A 41 8.04 -3.13 5.94
N MET A 42 7.28 -2.40 5.11
CA MET A 42 7.34 -0.94 5.10
C MET A 42 6.77 -0.30 6.37
N GLN A 43 5.79 -0.95 7.01
CA GLN A 43 5.26 -0.49 8.28
C GLN A 43 6.31 -0.61 9.38
N GLU A 44 6.96 -1.78 9.50
CA GLU A 44 8.01 -2.03 10.49
C GLU A 44 9.19 -1.05 10.32
N GLU A 45 9.63 -0.82 9.08
CA GLU A 45 10.70 0.14 8.79
C GLU A 45 10.35 1.57 9.23
N TYR A 46 9.09 1.98 9.01
CA TYR A 46 8.59 3.28 9.41
C TYR A 46 8.44 3.40 10.93
N GLU A 47 7.89 2.38 11.60
CA GLU A 47 7.77 2.33 13.06
C GLU A 47 9.15 2.42 13.74
N HIS A 48 10.15 1.69 13.23
CA HIS A 48 11.51 1.78 13.75
C HIS A 48 12.13 3.18 13.54
N ALA A 49 11.87 3.82 12.39
CA ALA A 49 12.35 5.19 12.14
C ALA A 49 11.66 6.23 13.03
N LEU A 50 10.36 6.04 13.31
CA LEU A 50 9.61 6.83 14.27
C LEU A 50 10.19 6.71 15.68
N GLU A 51 10.44 5.48 16.15
CA GLU A 51 11.03 5.26 17.47
C GLU A 51 12.40 5.93 17.61
N ASN A 52 13.25 5.80 16.58
CA ASN A 52 14.54 6.48 16.54
C ASN A 52 14.39 8.01 16.60
N PHE A 53 13.40 8.58 15.89
CA PHE A 53 13.13 10.01 15.96
C PHE A 53 12.57 10.46 17.32
N ILE A 54 11.71 9.67 17.96
CA ILE A 54 11.19 9.96 19.30
C ILE A 54 12.31 9.96 20.36
N GLN A 55 13.28 9.04 20.23
CA GLN A 55 14.45 8.98 21.11
C GLN A 55 15.43 10.14 20.84
N HIS A 56 15.49 10.63 19.60
CA HIS A 56 16.40 11.67 19.16
C HIS A 56 15.66 12.83 18.46
N PRO A 57 14.80 13.59 19.17
CA PRO A 57 13.91 14.58 18.55
C PRO A 57 14.65 15.78 17.94
N HIS A 58 15.91 16.00 18.33
CA HIS A 58 16.77 17.05 17.79
C HIS A 58 17.68 16.58 16.64
N ASP A 59 17.67 15.28 16.31
CA ASP A 59 18.45 14.76 15.18
C ASP A 59 17.69 14.98 13.86
N HIS A 60 18.23 15.88 13.04
CA HIS A 60 17.71 16.17 11.70
C HIS A 60 17.67 14.93 10.79
N LYS A 61 18.61 14.00 10.97
CA LYS A 61 18.68 12.78 10.17
C LYS A 61 17.60 11.78 10.57
N ALA A 62 17.37 11.61 11.88
CA ALA A 62 16.26 10.79 12.39
C ALA A 62 14.90 11.34 11.94
N LYS A 63 14.75 12.67 11.94
CA LYS A 63 13.58 13.33 11.36
C LYS A 63 13.43 12.98 9.89
N GLU A 64 14.43 13.25 9.06
CA GLU A 64 14.34 12.99 7.62
C GLU A 64 14.00 11.53 7.29
N ASP A 65 14.61 10.56 8.00
CA ASP A 65 14.36 9.14 7.78
C ASP A 65 12.90 8.76 8.12
N ALA A 66 12.35 9.27 9.22
CA ALA A 66 10.96 9.05 9.60
C ALA A 66 9.97 9.58 8.53
N TYR A 67 10.18 10.80 8.02
CA TYR A 67 9.31 11.34 6.97
C TYR A 67 9.44 10.58 5.65
N LYS A 68 10.66 10.18 5.27
CA LYS A 68 10.92 9.45 4.02
C LYS A 68 10.28 8.07 4.02
N LYS A 69 10.43 7.31 5.12
CA LYS A 69 9.81 5.98 5.28
C LYS A 69 8.30 6.09 5.47
N GLY A 70 7.83 7.13 6.14
CA GLY A 70 6.41 7.45 6.24
C GLY A 70 5.78 7.68 4.87
N ASP A 71 6.36 8.52 4.02
CA ASP A 71 5.84 8.73 2.65
C ASP A 71 5.82 7.43 1.84
N ALA A 72 6.87 6.59 1.95
CA ALA A 72 6.90 5.29 1.28
C ALA A 72 5.78 4.35 1.76
N TYR A 73 5.52 4.29 3.06
CA TYR A 73 4.43 3.51 3.64
C TYR A 73 3.05 4.01 3.17
N PHE A 74 2.79 5.32 3.29
CA PHE A 74 1.51 5.89 2.89
C PHE A 74 1.32 5.85 1.37
N LYS A 75 2.38 5.83 0.57
CA LYS A 75 2.30 5.66 -0.88
C LYS A 75 1.74 4.31 -1.31
N LEU A 76 1.88 3.26 -0.48
CA LEU A 76 1.22 1.97 -0.72
C LEU A 76 -0.30 2.02 -0.50
N LYS A 77 -0.79 2.98 0.30
CA LYS A 77 -2.21 3.17 0.61
C LYS A 77 -2.87 4.25 -0.25
N ILE A 78 -2.14 5.32 -0.51
CA ILE A 78 -2.58 6.52 -1.24
C ILE A 78 -1.58 6.74 -2.40
N PRO A 79 -1.83 6.12 -3.56
CA PRO A 79 -0.97 6.26 -4.74
C PRO A 79 -0.90 7.70 -5.26
N ASP A 80 0.11 7.98 -6.08
CA ASP A 80 0.43 9.33 -6.59
C ASP A 80 -0.56 9.89 -7.62
N TYR A 81 -1.57 9.13 -8.04
CA TYR A 81 -2.53 9.63 -9.00
C TYR A 81 -3.47 10.65 -8.36
N PHE A 82 -3.84 11.68 -9.11
CA PHE A 82 -4.94 12.56 -8.74
C PHE A 82 -6.23 11.74 -8.81
N GLU A 83 -7.01 11.69 -7.72
CA GLU A 83 -8.40 11.28 -7.85
C GLU A 83 -9.15 12.40 -8.55
N TYR A 84 -9.72 12.10 -9.71
CA TYR A 84 -10.71 12.97 -10.33
C TYR A 84 -11.98 12.80 -9.49
N PRO A 85 -12.44 13.82 -8.74
CA PRO A 85 -13.78 13.72 -8.18
C PRO A 85 -14.73 13.57 -9.36
N LEU A 86 -15.52 12.49 -9.37
CA LEU A 86 -16.58 12.33 -10.36
C LEU A 86 -17.41 13.61 -10.35
N PRO A 87 -17.68 14.23 -11.51
CA PRO A 87 -18.28 15.55 -11.54
C PRO A 87 -19.72 15.47 -11.07
N ASP A 88 -19.96 15.80 -9.80
CA ASP A 88 -21.19 16.48 -9.44
C ASP A 88 -21.06 17.92 -9.99
N PHE A 89 -22.14 18.43 -10.57
CA PHE A 89 -22.22 19.63 -11.42
C PHE A 89 -21.92 20.97 -10.72
N ASP A 90 -20.95 21.02 -9.81
CA ASP A 90 -20.48 22.24 -9.16
C ASP A 90 -19.02 22.51 -9.59
N THR A 91 -18.80 23.60 -10.32
CA THR A 91 -17.58 23.89 -11.10
C THR A 91 -16.36 24.32 -10.26
N HIS A 92 -16.25 23.90 -9.00
CA HIS A 92 -15.07 24.07 -8.17
C HIS A 92 -14.47 22.70 -7.85
N ILE A 93 -13.78 22.12 -8.85
CA ILE A 93 -13.00 20.90 -8.64
C ILE A 93 -11.67 21.29 -8.02
N ASP A 94 -11.60 21.27 -6.69
CA ASP A 94 -10.33 21.31 -5.97
C ASP A 94 -9.60 19.98 -6.20
N TYR A 95 -8.53 20.02 -6.98
CA TYR A 95 -7.66 18.86 -7.18
C TYR A 95 -7.05 18.45 -5.83
N ILE A 96 -7.39 17.25 -5.35
CA ILE A 96 -6.77 16.69 -4.15
C ILE A 96 -5.35 16.27 -4.52
N ASP A 97 -4.35 17.05 -4.09
CA ASP A 97 -2.95 16.64 -4.16
C ASP A 97 -2.67 15.55 -3.11
N ASN A 98 -2.75 14.29 -3.55
CA ASN A 98 -2.49 13.12 -2.72
C ASN A 98 -1.09 13.13 -2.08
N ARG A 99 -0.10 13.84 -2.65
CA ARG A 99 1.22 13.99 -2.01
C ARG A 99 1.13 14.87 -0.77
N LYS A 100 0.31 15.92 -0.82
CA LYS A 100 0.07 16.80 0.33
C LYS A 100 -0.68 16.05 1.42
N VAL A 101 -1.71 15.29 1.05
CA VAL A 101 -2.46 14.43 1.99
C VAL A 101 -1.54 13.43 2.69
N ARG A 102 -0.64 12.75 1.96
CA ARG A 102 0.32 11.84 2.59
C ARG A 102 1.27 12.55 3.56
N LYS A 103 1.80 13.72 3.18
CA LYS A 103 2.66 14.50 4.07
C LYS A 103 1.93 14.91 5.34
N GLU A 104 0.66 15.33 5.24
CA GLU A 104 -0.18 15.67 6.38
C GLU A 104 -0.45 14.46 7.28
N LEU A 105 -0.68 13.28 6.69
CA LEU A 105 -0.87 12.04 7.43
C LEU A 105 0.39 11.61 8.18
N VAL A 106 1.56 11.66 7.52
CA VAL A 106 2.86 11.39 8.15
C VAL A 106 3.12 12.36 9.29
N GLN A 107 2.93 13.66 9.07
CA GLN A 107 3.09 14.69 10.09
C GLN A 107 2.18 14.43 11.29
N LYS A 108 0.88 14.19 11.05
CA LYS A 108 -0.10 13.93 12.10
C LYS A 108 0.25 12.69 12.92
N ASP A 109 0.75 11.64 12.27
CA ASP A 109 1.14 10.41 12.93
C ASP A 109 2.41 10.59 13.77
N ILE A 110 3.41 11.29 13.23
CA ILE A 110 4.60 11.72 13.98
C ILE A 110 4.21 12.54 15.21
N ASP A 111 3.39 13.59 15.04
CA ASP A 111 2.98 14.49 16.13
C ASP A 111 2.23 13.72 17.22
N LYS A 112 1.31 12.83 16.83
CA LYS A 112 0.59 11.94 17.75
C LYS A 112 1.56 11.06 18.54
N LYS A 113 2.51 10.40 17.85
CA LYS A 113 3.46 9.49 18.48
C LYS A 113 4.48 10.20 19.35
N MET A 114 4.92 11.40 18.99
CA MET A 114 5.75 12.22 19.86
C MET A 114 4.99 12.60 21.12
N HIS A 115 3.74 13.06 21.02
CA HIS A 115 2.93 13.37 22.20
C HIS A 115 2.73 12.14 23.11
N GLU A 116 2.42 10.97 22.55
CA GLU A 116 2.31 9.72 23.31
C GLU A 116 3.65 9.29 23.95
N GLY A 117 4.77 9.45 23.25
CA GLY A 117 6.11 9.15 23.74
C GLY A 117 6.56 10.06 24.88
N HIS A 118 6.33 11.37 24.75
CA HIS A 118 6.63 12.35 25.80
C HIS A 118 5.82 12.09 27.08
N HIS A 119 4.57 11.63 26.98
CA HIS A 119 3.76 11.26 28.14
C HIS A 119 4.24 9.98 28.85
N LYS A 120 4.85 9.03 28.15
CA LYS A 120 5.40 7.81 28.75
C LYS A 120 6.76 8.00 29.41
N MET A 121 7.54 9.00 29.00
CA MET A 121 8.85 9.30 29.60
C MET A 121 8.76 10.28 30.79
N ALA A 122 7.62 10.95 30.96
CA ALA A 122 7.36 11.91 32.04
C ALA A 122 6.62 11.32 33.26
N ALA A 123 6.26 10.04 33.23
CA ALA A 123 5.62 9.29 34.31
C ALA A 123 6.57 8.23 34.87
#